data_AF-A0A2V2RIM5-F1
#
_entry.id   AF-A0A2V2RIM5-F1
#
_cell.length_a   1.000
_cell.length_b   1.000
_cell.length_c   1.000
_cell.angle_alpha   90.00
_cell.angle_beta   90.00
_cell.angle_gamma   90.00
#
_symmetry.space_group_name_H-M   'P 1'
#
loop_
_entity.id
_entity.type
_entity.pdbx_description
1 polymer ?
#
loop_
_entity_poly.entity_id
_entity_poly.type
_entity_poly.pdbx_seq_one_letter_code
_entity_poly.pdbx_strand_id
1 'polypeptide(L)'
;VVLCDSDRITVHELPFVQETSPSLEERKLNMPLRGNLDDRLAELERQLLIDAMQEAKGIKTRAARSLGIKTSTLYYKLEKYGLI
;
A
#
# COMPACT_ATOMS: atom_id res chain seq x y z
N VAL A 1 -30.59 22.97 -0.25
CA VAL A 1 -30.25 24.03 0.74
C VAL A 1 -30.26 23.35 2.10
N VAL A 2 -29.11 23.27 2.78
CA VAL A 2 -29.00 22.66 4.13
C VAL A 2 -29.04 23.80 5.13
N LEU A 3 -30.06 23.82 5.99
CA LEU A 3 -30.18 24.76 7.10
C LEU A 3 -29.53 24.12 8.33
N CYS A 4 -28.56 24.82 8.92
CA CYS A 4 -27.88 24.39 10.13
C CYS A 4 -28.23 25.36 11.27
N ASP A 5 -28.64 24.83 12.42
CA ASP A 5 -29.12 25.60 13.58
C ASP A 5 -27.96 26.05 14.49
N SER A 6 -26.70 25.84 14.09
CA SER A 6 -25.54 26.11 14.94
C SER A 6 -24.29 26.48 14.14
N ASP A 7 -23.42 27.31 14.75
CA ASP A 7 -22.20 27.89 14.17
C ASP A 7 -21.07 26.87 13.91
N ARG A 8 -21.35 25.57 14.02
CA ARG A 8 -20.39 24.49 13.77
C ARG A 8 -21.06 23.33 13.06
N ILE A 9 -20.57 23.04 11.86
CA ILE A 9 -20.96 21.84 11.10
C ILE A 9 -19.95 20.75 11.42
N THR A 10 -20.42 19.60 11.90
CA THR A 10 -19.58 18.43 12.15
C THR A 10 -19.53 17.52 10.92
N VAL A 11 -18.42 16.78 10.73
CA VAL A 11 -18.18 15.93 9.53
C VAL A 11 -19.30 14.90 9.30
N HIS A 12 -20.01 14.50 10.36
CA HIS A 12 -21.13 13.57 10.33
C HIS A 12 -22.43 14.16 9.76
N GLU A 13 -22.54 15.49 9.64
CA GLU A 13 -23.75 16.20 9.17
C GLU A 13 -23.67 16.57 7.69
N LEU A 14 -22.56 16.25 7.02
CA LEU A 14 -22.37 16.48 5.60
C LEU A 14 -22.87 15.26 4.82
N PRO A 15 -23.98 15.38 4.05
CA PRO A 15 -24.59 14.25 3.32
C PRO A 15 -23.68 13.67 2.22
N PHE A 16 -22.54 14.32 1.93
CA PHE A 16 -21.55 13.87 0.95
C PHE A 16 -20.38 13.07 1.56
N VAL A 17 -20.15 13.16 2.88
CA VAL A 17 -18.97 12.50 3.51
C VAL A 17 -19.23 11.00 3.81
N GLN A 18 -20.47 10.54 3.65
CA GLN A 18 -20.84 9.13 3.82
C GLN A 18 -20.29 8.19 2.73
N GLU A 19 -19.75 8.73 1.62
CA GLU A 19 -19.20 7.92 0.51
C GLU A 19 -17.69 8.04 0.33
N THR A 20 -16.96 8.51 1.34
CA THR A 20 -15.52 8.20 1.45
C THR A 20 -15.35 6.89 2.20
N SER A 21 -15.95 5.81 1.68
CA SER A 21 -15.40 4.49 1.95
C SER A 21 -14.00 4.51 1.35
N PRO A 22 -12.92 4.43 2.15
CA PRO A 22 -11.58 4.37 1.59
C PRO A 22 -11.61 3.24 0.56
N SER A 23 -11.22 3.58 -0.66
CA SER A 23 -11.01 2.62 -1.73
C SER A 23 -10.20 1.44 -1.19
N LEU A 24 -10.37 0.25 -1.76
CA LEU A 24 -9.65 -0.96 -1.31
C LEU A 24 -8.13 -0.73 -1.21
N GLU A 25 -7.60 0.17 -2.06
CA GLU A 25 -6.21 0.64 -2.03
C GLU A 25 -5.89 1.53 -0.83
N GLU A 26 -6.74 2.50 -0.49
CA GLU A 26 -6.58 3.33 0.72
C GLU A 26 -6.67 2.48 2.01
N ARG A 27 -7.46 1.41 2.01
CA ARG A 27 -7.53 0.46 3.15
C ARG A 27 -6.27 -0.37 3.33
N LYS A 28 -5.61 -0.80 2.25
CA LYS A 28 -4.30 -1.47 2.33
C LYS A 28 -3.25 -0.55 2.93
N LEU A 29 -3.24 0.72 2.51
CA LEU A 29 -2.30 1.72 3.01
C LEU A 29 -2.54 2.10 4.48
N ASN A 30 -3.80 2.09 4.92
CA ASN A 30 -4.20 2.40 6.31
C ASN A 30 -4.21 1.19 7.25
N MET A 31 -3.71 0.02 6.83
CA MET A 31 -3.53 -1.08 7.78
C MET A 31 -2.43 -0.67 8.78
N PRO A 32 -2.70 -0.67 10.11
CA PRO A 32 -1.67 -0.33 11.07
C PRO A 32 -0.55 -1.37 10.94
N LEU A 33 0.59 -0.96 10.39
CA LEU A 33 1.80 -1.76 10.35
C LEU A 33 2.18 -2.03 11.81
N ARG A 34 1.89 -3.25 12.30
CA ARG A 34 2.21 -3.66 13.67
C ARG A 34 3.67 -4.13 13.72
N GLY A 35 4.36 -3.84 14.82
CA GLY A 35 5.75 -4.24 15.02
C GLY A 35 6.71 -3.05 15.08
N ASN A 36 7.99 -3.36 15.24
CA ASN A 36 9.07 -2.38 15.30
C ASN A 36 9.40 -1.86 13.88
N LEU A 37 10.27 -0.86 13.77
CA LEU A 37 10.63 -0.25 12.48
C LEU A 37 11.09 -1.29 11.45
N ASP A 38 11.87 -2.29 11.88
CA ASP A 38 12.35 -3.37 11.03
C ASP A 38 11.21 -4.21 10.43
N ASP A 39 10.19 -4.53 11.22
CA ASP A 39 9.01 -5.28 10.75
C ASP A 39 8.24 -4.48 9.69
N ARG A 40 8.12 -3.17 9.91
CA ARG A 40 7.43 -2.26 8.99
C ARG A 40 8.17 -2.14 7.65
N LEU A 41 9.49 -2.02 7.69
CA LEU A 41 10.32 -1.99 6.50
C LEU A 41 10.25 -3.32 5.74
N ALA A 42 10.21 -4.45 6.45
CA ALA A 42 10.10 -5.76 5.83
C ALA A 42 8.78 -5.94 5.08
N GLU A 43 7.66 -5.47 5.64
CA GLU A 43 6.36 -5.54 4.97
C GLU A 43 6.29 -4.63 3.74
N LEU A 44 6.79 -3.40 3.83
CA LEU A 44 6.87 -2.49 2.68
C LEU A 44 7.76 -3.07 1.57
N GLU A 45 8.90 -3.65 1.93
CA GLU A 45 9.78 -4.30 0.97
C GLU A 45 9.09 -5.49 0.29
N ARG A 46 8.36 -6.31 1.05
CA ARG A 46 7.59 -7.43 0.51
C ARG A 46 6.52 -6.96 -0.49
N GLN A 47 5.79 -5.90 -0.17
CA GLN A 47 4.76 -5.34 -1.07
C GLN A 47 5.37 -4.83 -2.38
N LEU A 48 6.45 -4.06 -2.30
CA LEU A 48 7.16 -3.56 -3.50
C LEU A 48 7.68 -4.69 -4.41
N LEU A 49 8.16 -5.79 -3.82
CA LEU A 49 8.57 -6.97 -4.57
C LEU A 49 7.40 -7.62 -5.32
N ILE A 50 6.24 -7.75 -4.66
CA ILE A 50 5.02 -8.30 -5.26
C ILE A 50 4.55 -7.41 -6.41
N ASP A 51 4.43 -6.11 -6.17
CA ASP A 51 3.93 -5.15 -7.16
C ASP A 51 4.83 -5.11 -8.40
N ALA A 52 6.15 -5.04 -8.20
CA ALA A 52 7.11 -5.06 -9.29
C ALA A 52 7.05 -6.37 -10.11
N MET A 53 6.83 -7.51 -9.44
CA MET A 53 6.68 -8.81 -10.12
C MET A 53 5.39 -8.88 -10.91
N GLN A 54 4.28 -8.34 -10.39
CA GLN A 54 3.00 -8.26 -11.08
C GLN A 54 3.09 -7.35 -12.31
N GLU A 55 3.63 -6.15 -12.15
CA GLU A 55 3.82 -5.19 -13.24
C GLU A 55 4.76 -5.74 -14.33
N ALA A 56 5.79 -6.48 -13.92
CA ALA A 56 6.72 -7.14 -14.83
C ALA A 56 6.18 -8.45 -15.43
N LYS A 57 4.95 -8.86 -15.11
CA LYS A 57 4.34 -10.13 -15.57
C LYS A 57 5.23 -11.35 -15.27
N GLY A 58 5.87 -11.36 -14.10
CA GLY A 58 6.76 -12.44 -13.65
C GLY A 58 8.19 -12.38 -14.17
N ILE A 59 8.53 -11.44 -15.06
CA ILE A 59 9.88 -11.31 -15.61
C ILE A 59 10.82 -10.63 -14.60
N LYS A 60 11.64 -11.43 -13.91
CA LYS A 60 12.52 -10.99 -12.81
C LYS A 60 13.49 -9.87 -13.20
N THR A 61 14.07 -9.93 -14.41
CA THR A 61 14.98 -8.89 -14.90
C THR A 61 14.28 -7.54 -15.09
N ARG A 62 13.00 -7.57 -15.52
CA ARG A 62 12.18 -6.37 -15.67
C ARG A 62 11.72 -5.82 -14.32
N ALA A 63 11.32 -6.69 -13.39
CA ALA A 63 10.98 -6.29 -12.02
C ALA A 63 12.17 -5.63 -11.30
N ALA A 64 13.35 -6.25 -11.38
CA ALA A 64 14.57 -5.71 -10.79
C ALA A 64 14.94 -4.34 -11.39
N ARG A 65 14.79 -4.17 -12.70
CA ARG A 65 14.99 -2.88 -13.38
C ARG A 65 13.99 -1.83 -12.90
N SER A 66 12.71 -2.19 -12.71
CA SER A 66 11.68 -1.27 -12.19
C SER A 66 12.03 -0.76 -10.78
N LEU A 67 12.52 -1.67 -9.93
CA LEU A 67 12.95 -1.34 -8.56
C LEU A 67 14.35 -0.71 -8.46
N GLY A 68 15.09 -0.59 -9.57
CA GLY A 68 16.45 -0.02 -9.57
C GLY A 68 17.51 -0.89 -8.87
N ILE A 69 17.29 -2.20 -8.77
CA ILE A 69 18.20 -3.14 -8.10
C ILE A 69 18.77 -4.18 -9.08
N LYS A 70 19.84 -4.86 -8.68
CA LYS A 70 20.39 -5.99 -9.45
C LYS A 70 19.40 -7.16 -9.42
N THR A 71 19.34 -7.94 -10.49
CA THR A 71 18.49 -9.14 -10.57
C THR A 71 18.81 -10.17 -9.48
N SER A 72 20.08 -10.30 -9.10
CA SER A 72 20.51 -11.16 -7.99
C SER A 72 19.97 -10.70 -6.64
N THR A 73 19.90 -9.38 -6.40
CA THR A 73 19.31 -8.80 -5.19
C THR A 73 17.81 -9.05 -5.14
N LEU A 74 17.11 -8.89 -6.26
CA LEU A 74 15.68 -9.22 -6.35
C LEU A 74 15.46 -10.70 -6.01
N TYR A 75 16.24 -11.60 -6.60
CA TYR A 75 16.14 -13.03 -6.39
C TYR A 75 16.29 -13.40 -4.91
N TYR A 76 17.36 -12.92 -4.26
CA TYR A 76 17.59 -13.15 -2.83
C TYR A 76 16.44 -12.64 -1.96
N LYS A 77 15.90 -11.47 -2.27
CA LYS A 77 14.76 -10.92 -1.52
C LYS A 77 13.49 -11.74 -1.73
N LEU A 78 13.21 -12.20 -2.95
CA LEU A 78 12.05 -13.06 -3.21
C LEU A 78 12.14 -14.38 -2.41
N GLU A 79 13.32 -15.02 -2.36
CA GLU A 79 13.53 -16.20 -1.52
C GLU A 79 13.35 -15.88 -0.03
N LYS A 80 13.94 -14.78 0.45
CA LYS A 80 13.84 -14.34 1.85
C LYS A 80 12.38 -14.19 2.31
N TYR A 81 11.49 -13.72 1.43
CA TYR A 81 10.07 -13.52 1.73
C TYR A 81 9.16 -14.68 1.30
N GLY A 82 9.73 -15.80 0.83
CA GLY A 82 8.97 -16.98 0.40
C GLY A 82 8.05 -16.73 -0.80
N LEU A 83 8.45 -15.83 -1.69
CA LEU A 83 7.70 -15.47 -2.90
C LEU A 83 8.09 -16.34 -4.11
N ILE A 84 9.12 -17.17 -3.98
CA ILE A 84 9.58 -18.18 -4.96
C ILE A 84 10.12 -19.42 -4.24
#